data_AF-A0A856MEP0-F1
#
_entry.id   AF-A0A856MEP0-F1
#
_cell.length_a   1.000
_cell.length_b   1.000
_cell.length_c   1.000
_cell.angle_alpha   90.00
_cell.angle_beta   90.00
_cell.angle_gamma   90.00
#
_symmetry.space_group_name_H-M   'P 1'
#
loop_
_entity.id
_entity.type
_entity.pdbx_description
1 polymer ?
#
loop_
_entity_poly.entity_id
_entity_poly.type
_entity_poly.pdbx_seq_one_letter_code
_entity_poly.pdbx_strand_id
1 'polypeptide(L)'
;MKQMTLKSLATELIVLTNKFKEILMAISDDVQPGSERPDNLRDELFYYLLNKVKHSEQGQDVTYFAEDFEGKSVSKPELIEHLEHLIREGAIEGKVESDGSSGLVTCKNARITTEGENLARVNFFKV
;
A
#
# COMPACT_ATOMS: atom_id res chain seq x y z
N MET A 1 16.49 38.25 32.69
CA MET A 1 16.76 37.29 31.59
C MET A 1 17.72 36.25 32.12
N LYS A 2 17.30 34.99 32.24
CA LYS A 2 18.17 33.91 32.75
C LYS A 2 19.13 33.53 31.62
N GLN A 3 20.43 33.84 31.75
CA GLN A 3 21.41 33.38 30.77
C GLN A 3 21.43 31.84 30.82
N MET A 4 20.93 31.20 29.77
CA MET A 4 21.13 29.77 29.57
C MET A 4 22.59 29.54 29.23
N THR A 5 23.24 28.71 30.03
CA THR A 5 24.61 28.28 29.75
C THR A 5 24.58 27.26 28.62
N LEU A 6 25.66 27.15 27.86
CA LEU A 6 25.80 26.16 26.78
C LEU A 6 25.48 24.73 27.27
N LYS A 7 25.73 24.44 28.55
CA LYS A 7 25.41 23.18 29.21
C LYS A 7 23.89 22.95 29.38
N SER A 8 23.11 23.99 29.68
CA SER A 8 21.65 23.83 29.80
C SER A 8 21.00 23.60 28.43
N LEU A 9 21.47 24.30 27.40
CA LEU A 9 21.05 24.09 26.01
C LEU A 9 21.35 22.66 25.53
N ALA A 10 22.55 22.15 25.81
CA ALA A 10 22.91 20.77 25.47
C ALA A 10 22.04 19.75 26.21
N THR A 11 21.72 20.02 27.49
CA THR A 11 20.85 19.13 28.28
C THR A 11 19.42 19.11 27.73
N GLU A 12 18.87 20.26 27.36
CA GLU A 12 17.54 20.36 26.75
C GLU A 12 17.48 19.66 25.38
N LEU A 13 18.54 19.75 24.58
CA LEU A 13 18.64 19.05 23.30
C LEU A 13 18.68 17.53 23.47
N ILE A 14 19.40 17.02 24.48
CA ILE A 14 19.43 15.59 24.80
C ILE A 14 18.05 15.10 25.25
N VAL A 15 17.34 15.88 26.08
CA VAL A 15 15.97 15.54 26.51
C VAL A 15 15.01 15.53 25.31
N LEU A 16 15.13 16.49 24.40
CA LEU A 16 14.29 16.55 23.21
C LEU A 16 14.54 15.38 22.26
N THR A 17 15.81 15.01 22.03
CA THR A 17 16.18 13.87 21.18
C THR A 17 15.71 12.54 21.78
N ASN A 18 15.79 12.38 23.10
CA ASN A 18 15.25 11.20 23.78
C ASN A 18 13.72 11.12 23.67
N LYS A 19 13.00 12.23 23.85
CA LYS A 19 11.54 12.28 23.63
C LYS A 19 11.15 11.97 22.20
N PHE A 20 11.91 12.47 21.22
CA PHE A 20 11.67 12.16 19.81
C PHE A 20 11.89 10.67 19.54
N LYS A 21 12.90 10.06 20.16
CA LYS A 21 13.15 8.62 20.09
C LYS A 21 12.01 7.80 20.71
N GLU A 22 11.47 8.23 21.85
CA GLU A 22 10.31 7.58 22.48
C GLU A 22 9.06 7.65 21.60
N ILE A 23 8.80 8.80 20.96
CA ILE A 23 7.69 8.94 20.00
C ILE A 23 7.89 8.03 18.78
N LEU A 24 9.10 7.98 18.23
CA LEU A 24 9.42 7.07 17.12
C LEU A 24 9.27 5.61 17.52
N MET A 25 9.63 5.22 18.74
CA MET A 25 9.43 3.86 19.25
C MET A 25 7.94 3.56 19.46
N ALA A 26 7.16 4.51 20.00
CA ALA A 26 5.72 4.34 20.16
C ALA A 26 4.97 4.23 18.82
N ILE A 27 5.43 4.94 17.78
CA ILE A 27 4.94 4.79 16.40
C ILE A 27 5.43 3.46 15.79
N SER A 28 6.63 3.01 16.18
CA SER A 28 7.19 1.73 15.72
C SER A 28 6.55 0.51 16.37
N ASP A 29 5.92 0.61 17.53
CA ASP A 29 5.19 -0.52 18.13
C ASP A 29 3.90 -0.87 17.36
N ASP A 30 3.35 0.06 16.56
CA ASP A 30 2.34 -0.23 15.52
C ASP A 30 2.94 -0.84 14.23
N VAL A 31 4.27 -0.85 14.10
CA VAL A 31 5.02 -1.46 12.99
C VAL A 31 5.89 -2.59 13.54
N GLN A 32 5.25 -3.70 13.91
CA GLN A 32 5.95 -4.90 14.34
C GLN A 32 6.92 -5.41 13.26
N PRO A 33 8.20 -5.63 13.58
CA PRO A 33 9.13 -6.29 12.68
C PRO A 33 8.86 -7.80 12.69
N GLY A 34 8.38 -8.32 11.55
CA GLY A 34 8.51 -9.73 11.18
C GLY A 34 7.82 -10.74 12.10
N SER A 35 6.49 -10.81 11.98
CA SER A 35 5.80 -12.09 12.03
C SER A 35 5.40 -12.41 10.59
N GLU A 36 5.67 -13.62 10.09
CA GLU A 36 5.11 -14.10 8.82
C GLU A 36 3.59 -13.86 8.83
N ARG A 37 3.16 -12.78 8.19
CA ARG A 37 1.83 -12.20 8.36
C ARG A 37 0.93 -12.70 7.24
N PRO A 38 -0.35 -12.99 7.52
CA PRO A 38 -1.38 -13.12 6.48
C PRO A 38 -1.50 -11.86 5.58
N ASP A 39 -0.86 -10.74 5.97
CA ASP A 39 -0.71 -9.50 5.19
C ASP A 39 0.06 -9.68 3.87
N ASN A 40 0.89 -10.71 3.72
CA ASN A 40 1.68 -10.92 2.50
C ASN A 40 0.79 -11.23 1.27
N LEU A 41 -0.38 -11.87 1.48
CA LEU A 41 -1.32 -12.15 0.39
C LEU A 41 -1.96 -10.88 -0.16
N ARG A 42 -2.42 -9.99 0.73
CA ARG A 42 -3.04 -8.72 0.34
C ARG A 42 -2.05 -7.81 -0.36
N ASP A 43 -0.82 -7.75 0.15
CA ASP A 43 0.24 -6.96 -0.44
C ASP A 43 0.60 -7.50 -1.83
N GLU A 44 0.82 -8.82 -1.98
CA GLU A 44 1.05 -9.44 -3.29
C GLU A 44 -0.11 -9.22 -4.26
N LEU A 45 -1.35 -9.25 -3.76
CA LEU A 45 -2.55 -8.95 -4.55
C LEU A 45 -2.55 -7.50 -5.02
N PHE A 46 -2.29 -6.53 -4.14
CA PHE A 46 -2.20 -5.11 -4.51
C PHE A 46 -1.10 -4.86 -5.52
N TYR A 47 0.07 -5.50 -5.35
CA TYR A 47 1.14 -5.43 -6.32
C TYR A 47 0.70 -5.94 -7.68
N TYR A 48 0.10 -7.14 -7.73
CA TYR A 48 -0.37 -7.71 -8.98
C TYR A 48 -1.38 -6.80 -9.68
N LEU A 49 -2.36 -6.28 -8.95
CA LEU A 49 -3.39 -5.37 -9.47
C LEU A 49 -2.76 -4.11 -10.06
N LEU A 50 -1.93 -3.41 -9.28
CA LEU A 50 -1.27 -2.17 -9.72
C LEU A 50 -0.32 -2.42 -10.88
N ASN A 51 0.43 -3.51 -10.84
CA ASN A 51 1.40 -3.86 -11.87
C ASN A 51 0.72 -4.18 -13.20
N LYS A 52 -0.45 -4.84 -13.18
CA LYS A 52 -1.24 -5.12 -14.38
C LYS A 52 -1.77 -3.82 -15.01
N VAL A 53 -2.28 -2.88 -14.22
CA VAL A 53 -2.72 -1.56 -14.74
C VAL A 53 -1.54 -0.77 -15.30
N LYS A 54 -0.41 -0.73 -14.58
CA LYS A 54 0.81 -0.02 -15.00
C LYS A 54 1.30 -0.45 -16.38
N HIS A 55 1.26 -1.76 -16.65
CA HIS A 55 1.73 -2.35 -17.91
C HIS A 55 0.63 -2.46 -18.98
N SER A 56 -0.60 -2.06 -18.65
CA SER A 56 -1.67 -1.90 -19.63
C SER A 56 -1.60 -0.53 -20.29
N GLU A 57 -2.20 -0.38 -21.47
CA GLU A 57 -2.34 0.93 -22.08
C GLU A 57 -3.28 1.80 -21.24
N GLN A 58 -2.85 3.03 -20.92
CA GLN A 58 -3.56 3.92 -20.01
C GLN A 58 -4.97 4.24 -20.52
N GLY A 59 -5.98 3.98 -19.68
CA GLY A 59 -7.38 4.21 -20.01
C GLY A 59 -8.06 3.05 -20.75
N GLN A 60 -7.46 1.86 -20.76
CA GLN A 60 -8.09 0.64 -21.26
C GLN A 60 -8.72 -0.19 -20.14
N ASP A 61 -9.53 -1.17 -20.55
CA ASP A 61 -10.11 -2.14 -19.64
C ASP A 61 -9.06 -3.18 -19.23
N VAL A 62 -8.89 -3.38 -17.92
CA VAL A 62 -7.95 -4.36 -17.37
C VAL A 62 -8.73 -5.46 -16.67
N THR A 63 -8.60 -6.69 -17.16
CA THR A 63 -9.30 -7.86 -16.64
C THR A 63 -8.40 -8.73 -15.78
N TYR A 64 -8.95 -9.26 -14.70
CA TYR A 64 -8.30 -10.08 -13.69
C TYR A 64 -9.04 -11.41 -13.54
N PHE A 65 -8.29 -12.51 -13.47
CA PHE A 65 -8.82 -13.80 -13.11
C PHE A 65 -8.53 -14.07 -11.64
N ALA A 66 -9.50 -14.63 -10.92
CA ALA A 66 -9.30 -15.10 -9.55
C ALA A 66 -8.23 -16.20 -9.47
N GLU A 67 -8.01 -16.91 -10.58
CA GLU A 67 -7.03 -17.98 -10.74
C GLU A 67 -5.61 -17.49 -11.10
N ASP A 68 -5.42 -16.19 -11.38
CA ASP A 68 -4.10 -15.62 -11.75
C ASP A 68 -3.10 -15.61 -10.57
N PHE A 69 -3.56 -15.92 -9.35
CA PHE A 69 -2.75 -15.92 -8.13
C PHE A 69 -2.18 -17.32 -7.88
N GLU A 70 -0.97 -17.59 -8.37
CA GLU A 70 -0.29 -18.89 -8.29
C GLU A 70 -0.37 -19.51 -6.87
N GLY A 71 -1.14 -20.59 -6.72
CA GLY A 71 -1.26 -21.34 -5.46
C GLY A 71 -2.09 -20.68 -4.36
N LYS A 72 -2.73 -19.53 -4.63
CA LYS A 72 -3.52 -18.75 -3.69
C LYS A 72 -4.96 -18.63 -4.17
N SER A 73 -5.91 -19.10 -3.39
CA SER A 73 -7.34 -18.95 -3.71
C SER A 73 -7.79 -17.54 -3.33
N VAL A 74 -7.75 -16.61 -4.28
CA VAL A 74 -8.39 -15.29 -4.14
C VAL A 74 -9.82 -15.43 -4.63
N SER A 75 -10.78 -15.01 -3.81
CA SER A 75 -12.18 -15.07 -4.23
C SER A 75 -12.54 -13.88 -5.12
N LYS A 76 -13.53 -14.05 -6.01
CA LYS A 76 -14.02 -12.94 -6.84
C LYS A 76 -14.49 -11.72 -6.01
N PRO A 77 -15.24 -11.88 -4.90
CA PRO A 77 -15.62 -10.75 -4.04
C PRO A 77 -14.41 -10.02 -3.44
N GLU A 78 -13.39 -10.76 -3.02
CA GLU A 78 -12.14 -10.20 -2.48
C GLU A 78 -11.40 -9.38 -3.55
N LEU A 79 -11.32 -9.90 -4.78
CA LEU A 79 -10.71 -9.18 -5.91
C LEU A 79 -11.45 -7.86 -6.22
N ILE A 80 -12.79 -7.85 -6.14
CA ILE A 80 -13.61 -6.63 -6.29
C ILE A 80 -13.32 -5.64 -5.18
N GLU A 81 -13.37 -6.10 -3.92
CA GLU A 81 -13.13 -5.25 -2.74
C GLU A 81 -11.76 -4.57 -2.80
N HIS A 82 -10.74 -5.31 -3.21
CA HIS A 82 -9.39 -4.81 -3.32
C HIS A 82 -9.19 -3.81 -4.47
N LEU A 83 -9.83 -4.03 -5.62
CA LEU A 83 -9.84 -3.03 -6.70
C LEU A 83 -10.59 -1.75 -6.30
N GLU A 84 -11.75 -1.88 -5.65
CA GLU A 84 -12.50 -0.73 -5.17
C GLU A 84 -11.73 0.05 -4.09
N HIS A 85 -10.98 -0.65 -3.24
CA HIS A 85 -10.09 -0.02 -2.27
C HIS A 85 -8.99 0.79 -2.96
N LEU A 86 -8.28 0.21 -3.93
CA LEU A 86 -7.23 0.93 -4.68
C LEU A 86 -7.77 2.16 -5.42
N ILE A 87 -9.02 2.10 -5.91
CA ILE A 87 -9.67 3.27 -6.52
C ILE A 87 -10.00 4.34 -5.47
N ARG A 88 -10.52 3.93 -4.31
CA ARG A 88 -10.88 4.85 -3.21
C ARG A 88 -9.66 5.56 -2.63
N GLU A 89 -8.54 4.86 -2.51
CA GLU A 89 -7.25 5.42 -2.07
C GLU A 89 -6.58 6.29 -3.14
N GLY A 90 -7.16 6.37 -4.35
CA GLY A 90 -6.63 7.15 -5.44
C GLY A 90 -5.36 6.54 -6.06
N ALA A 91 -5.13 5.23 -5.90
CA ALA A 91 -4.01 4.52 -6.52
C ALA A 91 -4.32 4.10 -7.97
N ILE A 92 -5.59 3.86 -8.28
CA ILE A 92 -6.10 3.53 -9.62
C ILE A 92 -7.29 4.46 -9.93
N GLU A 93 -7.38 4.97 -11.15
CA GLU A 93 -8.63 5.53 -11.67
C GLU A 93 -9.34 4.47 -12.51
N GLY A 94 -10.67 4.41 -12.44
CA GLY A 94 -11.46 3.48 -13.23
C GLY A 94 -12.76 3.09 -12.55
N LYS A 95 -13.43 2.07 -13.10
CA LYS A 95 -14.65 1.51 -12.52
C LYS A 95 -14.59 -0.01 -12.52
N VAL A 96 -14.84 -0.62 -11.36
CA VAL A 96 -14.89 -2.08 -11.25
C VAL A 96 -16.22 -2.60 -11.80
N GLU A 97 -16.14 -3.56 -12.70
CA GLU A 97 -17.27 -4.32 -13.22
C GLU A 97 -16.96 -5.81 -13.10
N SER A 98 -17.96 -6.60 -12.74
CA SER A 98 -17.83 -8.05 -12.64
C SER A 98 -18.95 -8.70 -13.43
N ASP A 99 -18.61 -9.56 -14.38
CA ASP A 99 -19.61 -10.34 -15.10
C ASP A 99 -20.00 -11.52 -14.22
N GLY A 100 -21.24 -11.56 -13.73
CA GLY A 100 -21.72 -12.53 -12.73
C GLY A 100 -21.54 -14.00 -13.11
N SER A 101 -21.27 -14.30 -14.38
CA SER A 101 -21.14 -15.65 -14.91
C SER A 101 -19.70 -16.16 -15.05
N SER A 102 -18.72 -15.26 -15.16
CA SER A 102 -17.30 -15.59 -15.27
C SER A 102 -16.58 -15.23 -13.97
N GLY A 103 -15.54 -15.97 -13.58
CA GLY A 103 -14.68 -15.63 -12.44
C GLY A 103 -13.88 -14.33 -12.61
N LEU A 104 -14.26 -13.52 -13.62
CA LEU A 104 -13.59 -12.33 -14.09
C LEU A 104 -14.06 -11.08 -13.36
N VAL A 105 -13.09 -10.22 -13.09
CA VAL A 105 -13.31 -8.85 -12.63
C VAL A 105 -12.55 -7.92 -13.57
N THR A 106 -13.20 -6.86 -14.05
CA THR A 106 -12.62 -5.90 -14.97
C THR A 106 -12.62 -4.51 -14.34
N CYS A 107 -11.48 -3.83 -14.37
CA CYS A 107 -11.38 -2.40 -14.11
C CYS A 107 -11.49 -1.65 -15.45
N LYS A 108 -12.61 -0.96 -15.66
CA LYS A 108 -12.90 -0.17 -16.86
C LYS A 108 -12.14 1.14 -16.87
N ASN A 109 -11.62 1.53 -18.04
CA ASN A 109 -10.82 2.75 -18.23
C ASN A 109 -9.71 2.90 -17.19
N ALA A 110 -9.02 1.82 -16.86
CA ALA A 110 -8.05 1.77 -15.79
C ALA A 110 -6.85 2.67 -16.08
N ARG A 111 -6.45 3.49 -15.10
CA ARG A 111 -5.22 4.28 -15.13
C ARG A 111 -4.53 4.17 -13.78
N ILE A 112 -3.21 4.03 -13.80
CA ILE A 112 -2.43 4.11 -12.56
C ILE A 112 -2.13 5.58 -12.26
N THR A 113 -2.29 5.98 -11.01
CA THR A 113 -1.96 7.33 -10.56
C THR A 113 -0.51 7.40 -10.09
N THR A 114 -0.02 8.62 -9.82
CA THR A 114 1.31 8.82 -9.21
C THR A 114 1.38 8.13 -7.84
N GLU A 115 0.29 8.19 -7.07
CA GLU A 115 0.12 7.53 -5.78
C GLU A 115 0.18 6.01 -5.93
N GLY A 116 -0.48 5.44 -6.94
CA GLY A 116 -0.42 4.01 -7.23
C GLY A 116 0.97 3.54 -7.66
N GLU A 117 1.68 4.33 -8.47
CA GLU A 117 3.07 4.04 -8.83
C GLU A 117 4.00 4.07 -7.61
N ASN A 118 3.80 5.05 -6.72
CA ASN A 118 4.55 5.14 -5.47
C ASN A 118 4.23 3.96 -4.54
N LEU A 119 2.97 3.57 -4.42
CA LEU A 119 2.54 2.43 -3.62
C LEU A 119 3.17 1.13 -4.14
N ALA A 120 3.14 0.91 -5.46
CA ALA A 120 3.78 -0.22 -6.11
C ALA A 120 5.31 -0.22 -5.91
N ARG A 121 5.94 0.95 -5.80
CA ARG A 121 7.38 1.09 -5.60
C ARG A 121 7.80 0.86 -4.14
N VAL A 122 7.12 1.49 -3.19
CA VAL A 122 7.50 1.54 -1.77
C VAL A 122 7.23 0.21 -1.06
N ASN A 123 6.11 -0.44 -1.36
CA ASN A 123 5.75 -1.67 -0.66
C ASN A 123 6.44 -2.92 -1.22
N PHE A 124 7.02 -2.86 -2.43
CA PHE A 124 7.40 -4.08 -3.16
C PHE A 124 8.80 -4.12 -3.77
N PHE A 125 9.54 -3.00 -3.82
CA PHE A 125 10.98 -3.02 -4.07
C PHE A 125 11.74 -3.05 -2.73
N LYS A 126 11.74 -4.20 -2.06
CA LYS A 126 12.86 -4.51 -1.14
C LYS A 126 14.08 -4.82 -2.00
N VAL A 127 14.97 -3.85 -2.14
CA VAL A 127 16.38 -4.10 -2.49
C VAL A 127 17.08 -4.63 -1.24
#